data_AF-A0A9P6L1L2-F1
#
_entry.id   AF-A0A9P6L1L2-F1
#
_cell.length_a   1.000
_cell.length_b   1.000
_cell.length_c   1.000
_cell.angle_alpha   90.00
_cell.angle_beta   90.00
_cell.angle_gamma   90.00
#
_symmetry.space_group_name_H-M   'P 1'
#
loop_
_entity.id
_entity.type
_entity.pdbx_description
1 polymer ?
#
loop_
_entity_poly.entity_id
_entity_poly.type
_entity_poly.pdbx_seq_one_letter_code
_entity_poly.pdbx_strand_id
1 'polypeptide(L)'
;MYKIYELDSTTTYPPPNMSLMSANTIYEEPRSNPYNPKGSDTQIPEMPSYWSFKGDELPSDKGYSYWWSLLHSVHQFFCVISLGHGSLRDVWKVSHPECPDEVWEKGRNELRERLNNINVVAGLLLSAMVGFCTTDPPGGARILPYTNTGPYCVLLTSIGLSLGGLIVGSATAFVIHKSRAEWFRETMMGSHRRIWATTVLLAFPFLSIGAATCTAASGLLIAASYSEVTLVRVACYVLVVPPMTCALVFGWMMAIKTGALKESVRALKESVKSVNLILARTCRHS
;
A
#
# COMPACT_ATOMS: atom_id res chain seq x y z
N MET A 1 -17.36 3.82 -42.32
CA MET A 1 -16.39 3.66 -43.42
C MET A 1 -15.03 4.09 -42.85
N TYR A 2 -14.24 3.13 -42.36
CA TYR A 2 -12.93 3.42 -41.73
C TYR A 2 -11.87 3.51 -42.82
N LYS A 3 -11.17 4.65 -42.90
CA LYS A 3 -9.98 4.82 -43.75
C LYS A 3 -8.84 4.00 -43.14
N ILE A 4 -8.45 2.93 -43.84
CA ILE A 4 -7.22 2.19 -43.59
C ILE A 4 -6.07 3.06 -44.11
N TYR A 5 -5.14 3.44 -43.24
CA TYR A 5 -3.92 4.11 -43.65
C TYR A 5 -2.91 3.02 -44.05
N GLU A 6 -2.55 2.98 -45.34
CA GLU A 6 -1.40 2.21 -45.82
C GLU A 6 -0.12 2.79 -45.20
N LEU A 7 0.56 1.98 -44.38
CA LEU A 7 1.90 2.29 -43.90
C LEU A 7 2.89 2.04 -45.03
N ASP A 8 3.48 3.13 -45.53
CA ASP A 8 4.60 3.11 -46.46
C ASP A 8 5.84 2.50 -45.75
N SER A 9 6.40 1.45 -46.34
CA SER A 9 7.34 0.52 -45.69
C SER A 9 8.82 0.81 -46.01
N THR A 10 9.15 2.04 -46.41
CA THR A 10 10.48 2.37 -46.96
C THR A 10 11.34 3.30 -46.10
N THR A 11 11.04 3.46 -44.80
CA THR A 11 11.91 4.26 -43.91
C THR A 11 13.01 3.40 -43.30
N THR A 12 14.20 3.41 -43.91
CA THR A 12 15.42 2.82 -43.36
C THR A 12 15.91 3.69 -42.21
N TYR A 13 15.61 3.29 -40.97
CA TYR A 13 16.16 3.96 -39.79
C TYR A 13 17.65 3.63 -39.67
N PRO A 14 18.54 4.63 -39.50
CA PRO A 14 19.93 4.36 -39.19
C PRO A 14 20.03 3.64 -37.84
N PRO A 15 21.02 2.74 -37.66
CA PRO A 15 21.19 2.03 -36.40
C PRO A 15 21.40 3.04 -35.26
N PRO A 16 20.71 2.87 -34.12
CA PRO A 16 20.90 3.73 -32.98
C PRO A 16 22.35 3.61 -32.49
N ASN A 17 23.07 4.73 -32.46
CA ASN A 17 24.38 4.81 -31.84
C ASN A 17 24.24 4.41 -30.38
N MET A 18 24.62 3.16 -30.05
CA MET A 18 24.80 2.69 -28.68
C MET A 18 26.03 3.37 -28.08
N SER A 19 25.89 4.64 -27.73
CA SER A 19 26.78 5.25 -26.75
C SER A 19 26.53 4.56 -25.42
N LEU A 20 27.53 3.82 -24.96
CA LEU A 20 27.62 3.20 -23.64
C LEU A 20 27.15 4.19 -22.57
N MET A 21 25.90 4.06 -22.13
CA MET A 21 25.40 4.69 -20.92
C MET A 21 26.18 4.09 -19.76
N SER A 22 27.22 4.80 -19.30
CA SER A 22 27.91 4.45 -18.07
C SER A 22 26.91 4.56 -16.93
N ALA A 23 26.58 3.42 -16.31
CA ALA A 23 25.63 3.29 -15.21
C ALA A 23 26.23 3.81 -13.88
N ASN A 24 26.73 5.04 -13.87
CA ASN A 24 27.06 5.78 -12.66
C ASN A 24 25.88 6.71 -12.34
N THR A 25 24.72 6.12 -12.05
CA THR A 25 23.67 6.82 -11.30
C THR A 25 24.16 6.95 -9.86
N ILE A 26 24.91 8.01 -9.62
CA ILE A 26 25.05 8.61 -8.30
C ILE A 26 23.62 8.84 -7.82
N TYR A 27 23.22 8.14 -6.75
CA TYR A 27 22.01 8.49 -6.01
C TYR A 27 22.26 9.90 -5.46
N GLU A 28 21.86 10.95 -6.19
CA GLU A 28 21.68 12.26 -5.59
C GLU A 28 20.64 12.07 -4.49
N GLU A 29 21.11 12.16 -3.25
CA GLU A 29 20.30 12.29 -2.05
C GLU A 29 19.14 13.27 -2.36
N PRO A 30 17.89 12.96 -1.99
CA PRO A 30 16.75 13.78 -2.38
C PRO A 30 16.99 15.22 -1.93
N ARG A 31 17.38 16.07 -2.88
CA ARG A 31 17.58 17.51 -2.68
C ARG A 31 16.33 18.00 -1.96
N SER A 32 16.56 18.59 -0.79
CA SER A 32 15.58 19.32 0.01
C SER A 32 14.49 19.88 -0.89
N ASN A 33 13.25 19.44 -0.64
CA ASN A 33 12.04 19.80 -1.39
C ASN A 33 12.21 21.15 -2.13
N PRO A 34 12.36 21.17 -3.48
CA PRO A 34 12.59 22.40 -4.24
C PRO A 34 11.42 23.39 -4.09
N TYR A 35 10.29 22.92 -3.55
CA TYR A 35 9.25 23.76 -3.00
C TYR A 35 9.65 24.24 -1.59
N ASN A 36 10.65 25.12 -1.52
CA ASN A 36 10.79 26.03 -0.39
C ASN A 36 10.12 27.33 -0.83
N PRO A 37 8.85 27.58 -0.47
CA PRO A 37 8.15 28.83 -0.79
C PRO A 37 8.73 29.97 0.07
N LYS A 38 10.03 30.24 -0.10
CA LYS A 38 10.71 31.41 0.45
C LYS A 38 10.51 32.53 -0.55
N GLY A 39 9.37 33.22 -0.49
CA GLY A 39 9.27 34.47 -1.24
C GLY A 39 7.89 35.12 -1.36
N SER A 40 6.80 34.37 -1.28
CA SER A 40 5.47 34.96 -1.29
C SER A 40 4.60 34.26 -0.26
N ASP A 41 4.01 35.03 0.66
CA ASP A 41 2.85 34.64 1.45
C ASP A 41 1.65 34.42 0.52
N THR A 42 1.77 33.50 -0.45
CA THR A 42 0.65 33.07 -1.26
C THR A 42 -0.27 32.35 -0.29
N GLN A 43 -1.34 33.03 0.11
CA GLN A 43 -2.35 32.47 1.00
C GLN A 43 -2.76 31.10 0.46
N ILE A 44 -2.43 30.04 1.21
CA ILE A 44 -2.81 28.70 0.81
C ILE A 44 -4.35 28.68 0.75
N PRO A 45 -4.93 28.40 -0.41
CA PRO A 45 -6.37 28.45 -0.59
C PRO A 45 -7.05 27.52 0.41
N GLU A 46 -8.14 28.01 0.98
CA GLU A 46 -8.87 27.30 2.01
C GLU A 46 -9.35 25.96 1.46
N MET A 47 -8.97 24.88 2.14
CA MET A 47 -9.32 23.53 1.73
C MET A 47 -10.82 23.31 2.00
N PRO A 48 -11.61 22.78 1.04
CA PRO A 48 -13.02 22.55 1.23
C PRO A 48 -13.28 21.67 2.46
N SER A 49 -14.39 21.92 3.17
CA SER A 49 -14.70 21.19 4.40
C SER A 49 -14.70 19.68 4.19
N TYR A 50 -15.14 19.21 3.01
CA TYR A 50 -15.20 17.79 2.70
C TYR A 50 -13.86 17.07 2.47
N TRP A 51 -12.77 17.83 2.31
CA TRP A 51 -11.40 17.31 2.34
C TRP A 51 -10.83 17.30 3.76
N SER A 52 -11.40 18.12 4.66
CA SER A 52 -10.96 18.22 6.03
C SER A 52 -11.69 17.17 6.88
N PHE A 53 -10.95 16.23 7.46
CA PHE A 53 -11.50 15.34 8.49
C PHE A 53 -11.56 16.01 9.86
N LYS A 54 -11.79 17.33 9.92
CA LYS A 54 -12.01 18.02 11.19
C LYS A 54 -13.38 17.58 11.70
N GLY A 55 -13.42 17.06 12.92
CA GLY A 55 -14.60 16.43 13.53
C GLY A 55 -15.74 17.39 13.87
N ASP A 56 -15.77 18.59 13.30
CA ASP A 56 -16.71 19.65 13.64
C ASP A 56 -18.10 19.40 13.00
N GLU A 57 -18.18 18.58 11.95
CA GLU A 57 -19.43 18.29 11.22
C GLU A 57 -20.13 16.99 11.62
N LEU A 58 -19.52 16.13 12.45
CA LEU A 58 -20.17 14.88 12.88
C LEU A 58 -20.93 15.04 14.19
N PRO A 59 -22.11 14.41 14.33
CA PRO A 59 -22.92 14.51 15.53
C PRO A 59 -22.08 14.11 16.75
N SER A 60 -21.96 15.05 17.70
CA SER A 60 -21.22 14.94 18.96
C SER A 60 -21.88 13.95 19.94
N ASP A 61 -22.48 12.87 19.42
CA ASP A 61 -23.02 11.82 20.24
C ASP A 61 -21.87 10.96 20.78
N LYS A 62 -21.76 10.89 22.10
CA LYS A 62 -20.58 10.37 22.83
C LYS A 62 -20.23 8.93 22.47
N GLY A 63 -21.14 8.18 21.84
CA GLY A 63 -20.94 6.79 21.42
C GLY A 63 -19.99 6.58 20.24
N TYR A 64 -19.79 7.57 19.35
CA TYR A 64 -19.02 7.37 18.11
C TYR A 64 -17.56 7.82 18.17
N SER A 65 -17.12 8.39 19.30
CA SER A 65 -15.77 8.96 19.43
C SER A 65 -14.65 7.94 19.15
N TYR A 66 -14.83 6.68 19.54
CA TYR A 66 -13.83 5.63 19.31
C TYR A 66 -13.71 5.26 17.83
N TRP A 67 -14.84 4.98 17.18
CA TRP A 67 -14.87 4.61 15.76
C TRP A 67 -14.31 5.72 14.86
N TRP A 68 -14.57 6.98 15.20
CA TRP A 68 -14.03 8.11 14.46
C TRP A 68 -12.50 8.16 14.50
N SER A 69 -11.92 7.93 15.67
CA SER A 69 -10.47 7.96 15.86
C SER A 69 -9.78 6.82 15.11
N LEU A 70 -10.41 5.63 15.12
CA LEU A 70 -9.99 4.49 14.31
C LEU A 70 -10.06 4.80 12.81
N LEU A 71 -11.18 5.35 12.32
CA LEU A 71 -11.36 5.71 10.91
C LEU A 71 -10.32 6.76 10.48
N HIS A 72 -10.06 7.76 11.32
CA HIS A 72 -9.04 8.77 11.05
C HIS A 72 -7.64 8.15 10.95
N SER A 73 -7.29 7.25 11.88
CA SER A 73 -6.02 6.52 11.86
C SER A 73 -5.87 5.64 10.62
N VAL A 74 -6.92 4.91 10.23
CA VAL A 74 -6.95 4.07 9.03
C VAL A 74 -6.83 4.92 7.76
N HIS A 75 -7.54 6.04 7.70
CA HIS A 75 -7.46 6.97 6.59
C HIS A 75 -6.05 7.54 6.43
N GLN A 76 -5.45 8.01 7.52
CA GLN A 76 -4.09 8.54 7.53
C GLN A 76 -3.08 7.47 7.09
N PHE A 77 -3.24 6.24 7.57
CA PHE A 77 -2.43 5.11 7.12
C PHE A 77 -2.56 4.87 5.62
N PHE A 78 -3.79 4.87 5.08
CA PHE A 78 -3.98 4.76 3.63
C PHE A 78 -3.42 5.95 2.86
N CYS A 79 -3.53 7.18 3.35
CA CYS A 79 -2.89 8.35 2.72
C CYS A 79 -1.37 8.21 2.66
N VAL A 80 -0.73 7.73 3.72
CA VAL A 80 0.73 7.55 3.73
C VAL A 80 1.13 6.44 2.74
N ILE A 81 0.41 5.33 2.70
CA ILE A 81 0.72 4.24 1.77
C ILE A 81 0.48 4.63 0.32
N SER A 82 -0.69 5.22 0.03
CA SER A 82 -1.10 5.56 -1.34
C SER A 82 -0.35 6.77 -1.87
N LEU A 83 -0.36 7.88 -1.15
CA LEU A 83 0.11 9.18 -1.63
C LEU A 83 1.52 9.50 -1.10
N GLY A 84 2.01 8.80 -0.08
CA GLY A 84 3.27 9.13 0.59
C GLY A 84 3.17 10.34 1.53
N HIS A 85 1.98 10.90 1.69
CA HIS A 85 1.74 12.07 2.53
C HIS A 85 0.92 11.70 3.76
N GLY A 86 1.25 12.32 4.89
CA GLY A 86 0.51 12.13 6.15
C GLY A 86 -0.83 12.85 6.19
N SER A 87 -1.13 13.69 5.19
CA SER A 87 -2.35 14.49 5.16
C SER A 87 -2.84 14.72 3.72
N LEU A 88 -4.16 14.80 3.55
CA LEU A 88 -4.76 15.23 2.28
C LEU A 88 -4.48 16.71 1.97
N ARG A 89 -4.07 17.51 2.96
CA ARG A 89 -3.74 18.92 2.77
C ARG A 89 -2.55 19.09 1.82
N ASP A 90 -1.57 18.20 1.89
CA ASP A 90 -0.41 18.26 1.01
C ASP A 90 -0.82 17.93 -0.44
N VAL A 91 -1.73 16.97 -0.61
CA VAL A 91 -2.30 16.59 -1.91
C VAL A 91 -3.20 17.69 -2.46
N TRP A 92 -3.97 18.36 -1.61
CA TRP A 92 -4.76 19.53 -1.97
C TRP A 92 -3.88 20.66 -2.52
N LYS A 93 -2.78 20.98 -1.83
CA LYS A 93 -1.82 22.01 -2.28
C LYS A 93 -1.24 21.70 -3.65
N VAL A 94 -0.88 20.44 -3.90
CA VAL A 94 -0.30 20.00 -5.18
C VAL A 94 -1.33 19.93 -6.30
N SER A 95 -2.63 19.76 -5.99
CA SER A 95 -3.71 19.65 -6.99
C SER A 95 -4.50 20.95 -7.19
N HIS A 96 -4.12 22.04 -6.53
CA HIS A 96 -4.81 23.33 -6.65
C HIS A 96 -4.54 23.98 -8.02
N PRO A 97 -5.51 24.68 -8.67
CA PRO A 97 -5.30 25.30 -9.98
C PRO A 97 -4.18 26.35 -10.01
N GLU A 98 -3.89 26.96 -8.86
CA GLU A 98 -2.83 27.97 -8.72
C GLU A 98 -1.43 27.36 -8.62
N CYS A 99 -1.34 26.04 -8.42
CA CYS A 99 -0.07 25.34 -8.38
C CYS A 99 0.41 25.10 -9.82
N PRO A 100 1.69 25.37 -10.15
CA PRO A 100 2.23 25.07 -11.48
C PRO A 100 2.05 23.59 -11.83
N ASP A 101 1.67 23.30 -13.09
CA ASP A 101 1.46 21.94 -13.58
C ASP A 101 2.66 21.02 -13.33
N GLU A 102 3.88 21.57 -13.37
CA GLU A 102 5.13 20.84 -13.09
C GLU A 102 5.14 20.17 -11.70
N VAL A 103 4.54 20.81 -10.68
CA VAL A 103 4.48 20.28 -9.32
C VAL A 103 3.52 19.08 -9.27
N TRP A 104 2.38 19.18 -9.95
CA TRP A 104 1.44 18.08 -10.11
C TRP A 104 2.07 16.92 -10.88
N GLU A 105 2.73 17.21 -12.00
CA GLU A 105 3.37 16.19 -12.82
C GLU A 105 4.44 15.44 -12.03
N LYS A 106 5.23 16.14 -11.21
CA LYS A 106 6.21 15.52 -10.33
C LYS A 106 5.56 14.56 -9.34
N GLY A 107 4.55 15.00 -8.58
CA GLY A 107 3.85 14.15 -7.61
C GLY A 107 3.17 12.94 -8.27
N ARG A 108 2.56 13.14 -9.45
CA ARG A 108 1.99 12.07 -10.27
C ARG A 108 3.03 11.06 -10.74
N ASN A 109 4.21 11.52 -11.15
CA ASN A 109 5.30 10.67 -11.62
C ASN A 109 5.87 9.83 -10.48
N GLU A 110 6.07 10.41 -9.29
CA GLU A 110 6.51 9.67 -8.10
C GLU A 110 5.50 8.57 -7.71
N LEU A 111 4.20 8.89 -7.72
CA LEU A 111 3.15 7.90 -7.47
C LEU A 111 3.15 6.79 -8.53
N ARG A 112 3.29 7.14 -9.80
CA ARG A 112 3.37 6.18 -10.91
C ARG A 112 4.57 5.27 -10.78
N GLU A 113 5.72 5.79 -10.39
CA GLU A 113 6.94 5.01 -10.18
C GLU A 113 6.75 3.97 -9.06
N ARG A 114 6.16 4.38 -7.93
CA ARG A 114 5.83 3.46 -6.83
C ARG A 114 4.86 2.37 -7.26
N LEU A 115 3.82 2.72 -8.02
CA LEU A 115 2.85 1.77 -8.57
C LEU A 115 3.50 0.80 -9.58
N ASN A 116 4.44 1.28 -10.39
CA ASN A 116 5.17 0.43 -11.31
C ASN A 116 6.09 -0.54 -10.57
N ASN A 117 6.82 -0.05 -9.56
CA ASN A 117 7.71 -0.88 -8.74
C ASN A 117 6.94 -1.98 -8.02
N ILE A 118 5.77 -1.67 -7.42
CA ILE A 118 4.96 -2.70 -6.76
C ILE A 118 4.37 -3.70 -7.76
N ASN A 119 4.01 -3.29 -8.98
CA ASN A 119 3.54 -4.21 -10.01
C ASN A 119 4.65 -5.16 -10.50
N VAL A 120 5.89 -4.67 -10.63
CA VAL A 120 7.05 -5.52 -10.96
C VAL A 120 7.26 -6.55 -9.86
N VAL A 121 7.27 -6.13 -8.59
CA VAL A 121 7.39 -7.04 -7.44
C VAL A 121 6.25 -8.06 -7.41
N ALA A 122 5.02 -7.63 -7.67
CA ALA A 122 3.86 -8.50 -7.76
C ALA A 122 4.00 -9.58 -8.84
N GLY A 123 4.45 -9.19 -10.04
CA GLY A 123 4.68 -10.12 -11.15
C GLY A 123 5.76 -11.15 -10.85
N LEU A 124 6.87 -10.73 -10.23
CA LEU A 124 7.95 -11.62 -9.79
C LEU A 124 7.47 -12.60 -8.71
N LEU A 125 6.75 -12.09 -7.70
CA LEU A 125 6.18 -12.92 -6.63
C LEU A 125 5.19 -13.94 -7.21
N LEU A 126 4.30 -13.50 -8.10
CA LEU A 126 3.34 -14.36 -8.77
C LEU A 126 4.04 -15.48 -9.57
N SER A 127 5.06 -15.13 -10.36
CA SER A 127 5.82 -16.12 -11.13
C SER A 127 6.51 -17.15 -10.25
N ALA A 128 7.11 -16.71 -9.14
CA ALA A 128 7.76 -17.62 -8.19
C ALA A 128 6.75 -18.57 -7.53
N MET A 129 5.60 -18.05 -7.09
CA MET A 129 4.55 -18.86 -6.47
C MET A 129 3.92 -19.85 -7.45
N VAL A 130 3.69 -19.44 -8.70
CA VAL A 130 3.25 -20.36 -9.76
C VAL A 130 4.26 -21.48 -9.95
N GLY A 131 5.56 -21.17 -9.96
CA GLY A 131 6.62 -22.18 -10.01
C GLY A 131 6.50 -23.21 -8.87
N PHE A 132 6.29 -22.76 -7.62
CA PHE A 132 6.04 -23.69 -6.51
C PHE A 132 4.75 -24.50 -6.69
N CYS A 133 3.69 -23.94 -7.28
CA CYS A 133 2.45 -24.68 -7.48
C CYS A 133 2.49 -25.68 -8.64
N THR A 134 3.33 -25.45 -9.66
CA THR A 134 3.38 -26.29 -10.87
C THR A 134 4.54 -27.28 -10.89
N THR A 135 5.52 -27.14 -10.01
CA THR A 135 6.69 -28.04 -9.95
C THR A 135 6.55 -29.05 -8.82
N ASP A 136 6.90 -30.29 -9.12
CA ASP A 136 7.02 -31.33 -8.10
C ASP A 136 8.17 -30.99 -7.14
N PRO A 137 7.98 -31.20 -5.82
CA PRO A 137 9.00 -30.86 -4.83
C PRO A 137 10.28 -31.68 -5.07
N PRO A 138 11.47 -31.05 -5.02
CA PRO A 138 12.72 -31.76 -5.20
C PRO A 138 12.89 -32.82 -4.11
N GLY A 139 13.21 -34.05 -4.51
CA GLY A 139 13.29 -35.19 -3.58
C GLY A 139 11.92 -35.69 -3.09
N GLY A 140 10.83 -35.32 -3.78
CA GLY A 140 9.47 -35.67 -3.41
C GLY A 140 9.04 -34.99 -2.10
N ALA A 141 8.19 -35.65 -1.32
CA ALA A 141 7.65 -35.10 -0.09
C ALA A 141 8.66 -35.00 1.08
N ARG A 142 9.91 -35.44 0.91
CA ARG A 142 10.90 -35.51 2.01
C ARG A 142 11.56 -34.18 2.36
N ILE A 143 11.91 -33.37 1.35
CA ILE A 143 12.73 -32.16 1.56
C ILE A 143 11.85 -30.97 1.95
N LEU A 144 10.82 -30.66 1.16
CA LEU A 144 9.90 -29.56 1.45
C LEU A 144 8.50 -29.88 0.88
N PRO A 145 7.58 -30.46 1.67
CA PRO A 145 6.28 -30.89 1.18
C PRO A 145 5.29 -29.71 1.05
N TYR A 146 5.58 -28.77 0.14
CA TYR A 146 4.72 -27.62 -0.14
C TYR A 146 3.43 -27.99 -0.91
N THR A 147 3.34 -29.22 -1.43
CA THR A 147 2.14 -29.78 -2.08
C THR A 147 1.12 -30.35 -1.11
N ASN A 148 1.45 -30.42 0.20
CA ASN A 148 0.47 -30.77 1.22
C ASN A 148 -0.69 -29.76 1.23
N THR A 149 -1.91 -30.23 1.51
CA THR A 149 -3.14 -29.42 1.41
C THR A 149 -3.04 -28.09 2.15
N GLY A 150 -2.46 -28.07 3.36
CA GLY A 150 -2.30 -26.87 4.17
C GLY A 150 -1.44 -25.79 3.49
N PRO A 151 -0.12 -26.03 3.31
CA PRO A 151 0.76 -25.09 2.60
C PRO A 151 0.24 -24.71 1.21
N TYR A 152 -0.30 -25.67 0.46
CA TYR A 152 -0.80 -25.44 -0.89
C TYR A 152 -1.98 -24.46 -0.92
N CYS A 153 -2.96 -24.59 -0.02
CA CYS A 153 -4.07 -23.65 0.09
C CYS A 153 -3.60 -22.23 0.45
N VAL A 154 -2.59 -22.11 1.32
CA VAL A 154 -2.03 -20.80 1.71
C VAL A 154 -1.27 -20.16 0.54
N LEU A 155 -0.50 -20.95 -0.22
CA LEU A 155 0.21 -20.48 -1.42
C LEU A 155 -0.77 -20.04 -2.53
N LEU A 156 -1.85 -20.79 -2.76
CA LEU A 156 -2.91 -20.38 -3.69
C LEU A 156 -3.57 -19.06 -3.29
N THR A 157 -3.78 -18.86 -1.98
CA THR A 157 -4.31 -17.59 -1.46
C THR A 157 -3.35 -16.43 -1.74
N SER A 158 -2.03 -16.66 -1.59
CA SER A 158 -1.01 -15.68 -1.95
C SER A 158 -1.01 -15.34 -3.45
N ILE A 159 -1.18 -16.34 -4.32
CA ILE A 159 -1.31 -16.16 -5.78
C ILE A 159 -2.52 -15.28 -6.09
N GLY A 160 -3.68 -15.57 -5.49
CA GLY A 160 -4.91 -14.80 -5.69
C GLY A 160 -4.76 -13.34 -5.25
N LEU A 161 -4.16 -13.09 -4.09
CA LEU A 161 -3.88 -11.73 -3.59
C LEU A 161 -2.87 -10.99 -4.48
N SER A 162 -1.83 -11.69 -4.96
CA SER A 162 -0.83 -11.10 -5.86
C SER A 162 -1.46 -10.68 -7.19
N LEU A 163 -2.28 -11.58 -7.78
CA LEU A 163 -2.98 -11.32 -9.02
C LEU A 163 -4.00 -10.17 -8.89
N GLY A 164 -4.79 -10.15 -7.80
CA GLY A 164 -5.72 -9.06 -7.53
C GLY A 164 -5.03 -7.71 -7.36
N GLY A 165 -3.92 -7.70 -6.62
CA GLY A 165 -3.08 -6.51 -6.44
C GLY A 165 -2.50 -6.00 -7.78
N LEU A 166 -2.03 -6.91 -8.63
CA LEU A 166 -1.49 -6.59 -9.95
C LEU A 166 -2.55 -6.00 -10.91
N ILE A 167 -3.76 -6.57 -10.92
CA ILE A 167 -4.87 -6.09 -11.76
C ILE A 167 -5.28 -4.67 -11.34
N VAL A 168 -5.54 -4.46 -10.04
CA VAL A 168 -5.95 -3.15 -9.52
C VAL A 168 -4.82 -2.14 -9.65
N GLY A 169 -3.58 -2.53 -9.34
CA GLY A 169 -2.40 -1.66 -9.50
C GLY A 169 -2.19 -1.20 -10.94
N SER A 170 -2.36 -2.09 -11.92
CA SER A 170 -2.25 -1.76 -13.34
C SER A 170 -3.36 -0.81 -13.80
N ALA A 171 -4.62 -1.09 -13.43
CA ALA A 171 -5.76 -0.22 -13.75
C ALA A 171 -5.58 1.18 -13.13
N THR A 172 -5.13 1.24 -11.88
CA THR A 172 -4.89 2.49 -11.16
C THR A 172 -3.76 3.30 -11.79
N ALA A 173 -2.64 2.65 -12.14
CA ALA A 173 -1.53 3.29 -12.83
C ALA A 173 -1.96 3.89 -14.17
N PHE A 174 -2.83 3.20 -14.92
CA PHE A 174 -3.40 3.72 -16.16
C PHE A 174 -4.27 4.96 -15.95
N VAL A 175 -5.16 4.94 -14.96
CA VAL A 175 -6.03 6.09 -14.62
C VAL A 175 -5.18 7.29 -14.19
N ILE A 176 -4.21 7.08 -13.30
CA ILE A 176 -3.32 8.14 -12.82
C ILE A 176 -2.52 8.73 -13.98
N HIS A 177 -2.02 7.90 -14.90
CA HIS A 177 -1.27 8.37 -16.07
C HIS A 177 -2.09 9.29 -16.99
N LYS A 178 -3.40 9.05 -17.12
CA LYS A 178 -4.30 9.87 -17.95
C LYS A 178 -4.92 11.06 -17.21
N SER A 179 -4.81 11.10 -15.88
CA SER A 179 -5.43 12.13 -15.06
C SER A 179 -4.71 13.49 -15.17
N ARG A 180 -5.50 14.54 -15.40
CA ARG A 180 -5.10 15.95 -15.18
C ARG A 180 -5.43 16.34 -13.73
N ALA A 181 -4.76 17.35 -13.19
CA ALA A 181 -4.96 17.82 -11.81
C ALA A 181 -6.43 18.17 -11.52
N GLU A 182 -7.05 18.94 -12.41
CA GLU A 182 -8.46 19.34 -12.32
C GLU A 182 -9.40 18.13 -12.30
N TRP A 183 -9.25 17.23 -13.28
CA TRP A 183 -10.06 16.01 -13.36
C TRP A 183 -9.88 15.10 -12.15
N PHE A 184 -8.64 14.95 -11.64
CA PHE A 184 -8.35 14.19 -10.43
C PHE A 184 -9.08 14.76 -9.22
N ARG A 185 -8.99 16.09 -9.02
CA ARG A 185 -9.63 16.79 -7.91
C ARG A 185 -11.15 16.66 -7.96
N GLU A 186 -11.76 16.93 -9.11
CA GLU A 186 -13.22 16.95 -9.26
C GLU A 186 -13.84 15.55 -9.29
N THR A 187 -13.22 14.64 -10.04
CA THR A 187 -13.78 13.30 -10.25
C THR A 187 -13.48 12.39 -9.08
N MET A 188 -12.20 12.29 -8.67
CA MET A 188 -11.78 11.32 -7.67
C MET A 188 -11.87 11.83 -6.24
N MET A 189 -11.84 13.14 -6.04
CA MET A 189 -11.85 13.75 -4.70
C MET A 189 -13.01 14.71 -4.47
N GLY A 190 -14.01 14.79 -5.37
CA GLY A 190 -15.13 15.74 -5.24
C GLY A 190 -16.13 15.48 -4.10
N SER A 191 -15.98 14.40 -3.32
CA SER A 191 -16.79 14.13 -2.13
C SER A 191 -16.08 13.22 -1.13
N HIS A 192 -16.47 13.22 0.15
CA HIS A 192 -15.86 12.37 1.19
C HIS A 192 -15.81 10.89 0.81
N ARG A 193 -16.91 10.35 0.28
CA ARG A 193 -16.98 8.92 -0.09
C ARG A 193 -16.02 8.60 -1.23
N ARG A 194 -15.88 9.52 -2.20
CA ARG A 194 -14.94 9.37 -3.31
C ARG A 194 -13.49 9.48 -2.84
N ILE A 195 -13.18 10.39 -1.92
CA ILE A 195 -11.85 10.51 -1.31
C ILE A 195 -11.46 9.19 -0.64
N TRP A 196 -12.35 8.61 0.17
CA TRP A 196 -12.12 7.31 0.79
C TRP A 196 -11.93 6.19 -0.25
N ALA A 197 -12.83 6.10 -1.24
CA ALA A 197 -12.75 5.08 -2.26
C ALA A 197 -11.44 5.17 -3.07
N THR A 198 -11.05 6.38 -3.50
CA THR A 198 -9.81 6.62 -4.25
C THR A 198 -8.59 6.28 -3.42
N THR A 199 -8.57 6.68 -2.14
CA THR A 199 -7.45 6.41 -1.23
C THR A 199 -7.30 4.92 -0.95
N VAL A 200 -8.40 4.19 -0.75
CA VAL A 200 -8.41 2.73 -0.61
C VAL A 200 -7.94 2.06 -1.90
N LEU A 201 -8.45 2.49 -3.06
CA LEU A 201 -8.10 1.93 -4.36
C LEU A 201 -6.61 2.12 -4.68
N LEU A 202 -6.03 3.28 -4.33
CA LEU A 202 -4.60 3.53 -4.46
C LEU A 202 -3.75 2.74 -3.46
N ALA A 203 -4.23 2.54 -2.23
CA ALA A 203 -3.51 1.77 -1.21
C ALA A 203 -3.61 0.25 -1.43
N PHE A 204 -4.68 -0.22 -2.09
CA PHE A 204 -4.98 -1.63 -2.31
C PHE A 204 -3.82 -2.45 -2.91
N PRO A 205 -3.15 -2.05 -4.01
CA PRO A 205 -2.04 -2.84 -4.55
C PRO A 205 -0.93 -3.05 -3.52
N PHE A 206 -0.55 -2.04 -2.74
CA PHE A 206 0.47 -2.16 -1.70
C PHE A 206 0.05 -3.13 -0.59
N LEU A 207 -1.19 -3.01 -0.12
CA LEU A 207 -1.74 -3.88 0.92
C LEU A 207 -1.87 -5.33 0.44
N SER A 208 -2.34 -5.52 -0.79
CA SER A 208 -2.55 -6.85 -1.37
C SER A 208 -1.22 -7.58 -1.58
N ILE A 209 -0.19 -6.90 -2.11
CA ILE A 209 1.14 -7.50 -2.31
C ILE A 209 1.85 -7.75 -0.97
N GLY A 210 1.72 -6.83 -0.01
CA GLY A 210 2.23 -7.05 1.34
C GLY A 210 1.58 -8.26 2.00
N ALA A 211 0.25 -8.36 1.94
CA ALA A 211 -0.50 -9.51 2.46
C ALA A 211 -0.13 -10.81 1.73
N ALA A 212 -0.02 -10.79 0.40
CA ALA A 212 0.41 -11.94 -0.39
C ALA A 212 1.80 -12.42 0.01
N THR A 213 2.73 -11.50 0.28
CA THR A 213 4.08 -11.84 0.73
C THR A 213 4.06 -12.51 2.11
N CYS A 214 3.29 -11.96 3.06
CA CYS A 214 3.12 -12.54 4.39
C CYS A 214 2.45 -13.92 4.34
N THR A 215 1.45 -14.12 3.48
CA THR A 215 0.80 -15.43 3.32
C THR A 215 1.73 -16.44 2.65
N ALA A 216 2.49 -16.06 1.60
CA ALA A 216 3.50 -16.92 1.00
C ALA A 216 4.56 -17.36 2.04
N ALA A 217 5.10 -16.40 2.80
CA ALA A 217 6.04 -16.66 3.88
C ALA A 217 5.47 -17.65 4.91
N SER A 218 4.22 -17.46 5.32
CA SER A 218 3.52 -18.36 6.25
C SER A 218 3.34 -19.76 5.66
N GLY A 219 2.94 -19.86 4.38
CA GLY A 219 2.82 -21.14 3.68
C GLY A 219 4.14 -21.92 3.64
N LEU A 220 5.26 -21.23 3.38
CA LEU A 220 6.59 -21.83 3.40
C LEU A 220 7.02 -22.28 4.81
N LEU A 221 6.69 -21.52 5.86
CA LEU A 221 6.97 -21.94 7.25
C LEU A 221 6.17 -23.18 7.65
N ILE A 222 4.90 -23.26 7.23
CA ILE A 222 4.06 -24.46 7.44
C ILE A 222 4.68 -25.64 6.68
N ALA A 223 5.08 -25.47 5.42
CA ALA A 223 5.74 -26.53 4.66
C ALA A 223 7.05 -26.99 5.30
N ALA A 224 7.87 -26.06 5.78
CA ALA A 224 9.13 -26.35 6.46
C ALA A 224 8.93 -27.10 7.80
N SER A 225 7.81 -26.85 8.48
CA SER A 225 7.43 -27.57 9.69
C SER A 225 7.17 -29.06 9.43
N TYR A 226 6.69 -29.40 8.22
CA TYR A 226 6.48 -30.78 7.78
C TYR A 226 7.72 -31.44 7.15
N SER A 227 8.82 -30.70 6.95
CA SER A 227 10.06 -31.26 6.38
C SER A 227 10.72 -32.24 7.35
N GLU A 228 11.23 -33.36 6.84
CA GLU A 228 12.03 -34.33 7.60
C GLU A 228 13.49 -33.84 7.82
N VAL A 229 13.94 -32.88 7.00
CA VAL A 229 15.33 -32.41 6.99
C VAL A 229 15.48 -31.20 7.92
N THR A 230 16.12 -31.40 9.08
CA THR A 230 16.32 -30.33 10.09
C THR A 230 17.01 -29.09 9.53
N LEU A 231 18.00 -29.28 8.65
CA LEU A 231 18.73 -28.17 8.02
C LEU A 231 17.79 -27.24 7.24
N VAL A 232 16.88 -27.80 6.43
CA VAL A 232 15.91 -27.04 5.63
C VAL A 232 14.96 -26.27 6.54
N ARG A 233 14.48 -26.92 7.60
CA ARG A 233 13.60 -26.28 8.59
C ARG A 233 14.27 -25.06 9.23
N VAL A 234 15.49 -25.22 9.75
CA VAL A 234 16.24 -24.12 10.38
C VAL A 234 16.52 -23.01 9.37
N ALA A 235 16.96 -23.35 8.15
CA ALA A 235 17.23 -22.37 7.10
C ALA A 235 15.96 -21.55 6.74
N CYS A 236 14.80 -22.20 6.60
CA CYS A 236 13.54 -21.51 6.35
C CYS A 236 13.15 -20.54 7.48
N TYR A 237 13.28 -20.95 8.74
CA TYR A 237 12.99 -20.04 9.87
C TYR A 237 13.95 -18.84 9.90
N VAL A 238 15.25 -19.08 9.72
CA VAL A 238 16.26 -18.01 9.71
C VAL A 238 16.04 -17.05 8.55
N LEU A 239 15.59 -17.54 7.39
CA LEU A 239 15.33 -16.69 6.22
C LEU A 239 14.03 -15.87 6.35
N VAL A 240 12.96 -16.48 6.89
CA VAL A 240 11.60 -15.90 6.84
C VAL A 240 11.25 -15.11 8.10
N VAL A 241 11.73 -15.51 9.28
CA VAL A 241 11.37 -14.84 10.53
C VAL A 241 11.88 -13.39 10.58
N PRO A 242 13.14 -13.07 10.22
CA PRO A 242 13.63 -11.69 10.25
C PRO A 242 12.78 -10.71 9.42
N PRO A 243 12.49 -10.92 8.13
CA PRO A 243 11.67 -9.98 7.37
C PRO A 243 10.25 -9.86 7.91
N MET A 244 9.65 -10.95 8.42
CA MET A 244 8.33 -10.89 9.08
C MET A 244 8.37 -10.02 10.34
N THR A 245 9.42 -10.14 11.16
CA THR A 245 9.59 -9.28 12.35
C THR A 245 9.83 -7.83 11.98
N CYS A 246 10.62 -7.54 10.93
CA CYS A 246 10.82 -6.19 10.42
C CYS A 246 9.51 -5.56 9.95
N ALA A 247 8.65 -6.32 9.26
CA ALA A 247 7.33 -5.85 8.84
C ALA A 247 6.42 -5.50 10.04
N LEU A 248 6.47 -6.32 11.11
CA LEU A 248 5.75 -6.03 12.36
C LEU A 248 6.28 -4.78 13.06
N VAL A 249 7.60 -4.61 13.14
CA VAL A 249 8.21 -3.40 13.72
C VAL A 249 7.84 -2.17 12.90
N PHE A 250 7.84 -2.25 11.58
CA PHE A 250 7.43 -1.15 10.71
C PHE A 250 5.95 -0.80 10.91
N GLY A 251 5.07 -1.80 10.93
CA GLY A 251 3.64 -1.60 11.24
C GLY A 251 3.43 -0.96 12.61
N TRP A 252 4.21 -1.38 13.60
CA TRP A 252 4.19 -0.81 14.95
C TRP A 252 4.65 0.66 14.97
N MET A 253 5.75 1.00 14.30
CA MET A 253 6.23 2.38 14.18
C MET A 253 5.19 3.28 13.51
N MET A 254 4.50 2.76 12.48
CA MET A 254 3.41 3.46 11.82
C MET A 254 2.22 3.67 12.77
N ALA A 255 1.86 2.67 13.56
CA ALA A 255 0.79 2.77 14.56
C ALA A 255 1.11 3.76 15.71
N ILE A 256 2.39 3.90 16.08
CA ILE A 256 2.82 4.94 17.03
C ILE A 256 2.63 6.33 16.42
N LYS A 257 3.11 6.52 15.18
CA LYS A 257 3.07 7.83 14.50
C LYS A 257 1.64 8.31 14.25
N THR A 258 0.72 7.41 13.93
CA THR A 258 -0.71 7.75 13.75
C THR A 258 -1.45 7.98 15.06
N GLY A 259 -0.83 7.70 16.21
CA GLY A 259 -1.50 7.78 17.51
C GLY A 259 -2.47 6.63 17.78
N ALA A 260 -2.65 5.70 16.83
CA ALA A 260 -3.53 4.55 16.94
C ALA A 260 -3.22 3.71 18.20
N LEU A 261 -1.93 3.56 18.55
CA LEU A 261 -1.53 2.83 19.74
C LEU A 261 -2.07 3.45 21.04
N LYS A 262 -2.06 4.79 21.14
CA LYS A 262 -2.60 5.49 22.33
C LYS A 262 -4.10 5.24 22.48
N GLU A 263 -4.80 5.15 21.36
CA GLU A 263 -6.24 4.90 21.31
C GLU A 263 -6.58 3.44 21.64
N SER A 264 -5.86 2.48 21.07
CA SER A 264 -6.03 1.05 21.41
C SER A 264 -5.76 0.79 22.89
N VAL A 265 -4.72 1.42 23.46
CA VAL A 265 -4.42 1.30 24.90
C VAL A 265 -5.52 1.94 25.76
N ARG A 266 -6.08 3.08 25.34
CA ARG A 266 -7.20 3.72 26.05
C ARG A 266 -8.45 2.85 26.01
N ALA A 267 -8.79 2.29 24.84
CA ALA A 267 -9.91 1.37 24.68
C ALA A 267 -9.75 0.11 25.53
N LEU A 268 -8.55 -0.48 25.56
CA LEU A 268 -8.27 -1.63 26.42
C LEU A 268 -8.48 -1.31 27.90
N LYS A 269 -8.01 -0.13 28.36
CA LYS A 269 -8.24 0.33 29.74
C LYS A 269 -9.73 0.53 30.06
N GLU A 270 -10.50 1.08 29.13
CA GLU A 270 -11.95 1.28 29.28
C GLU A 270 -12.72 -0.05 29.29
N SER A 271 -12.33 -1.02 28.46
CA SER A 271 -12.88 -2.38 28.49
C SER A 271 -12.57 -3.07 29.82
N VAL A 272 -11.33 -2.99 30.32
CA VAL A 272 -10.96 -3.57 31.63
C VAL A 272 -11.75 -2.92 32.76
N LYS A 273 -11.93 -1.59 32.74
CA LYS A 273 -12.76 -0.88 33.74
C LYS A 273 -14.22 -1.32 33.70
N SER A 274 -14.78 -1.51 32.51
CA SER A 274 -16.15 -1.99 32.31
C SER A 274 -16.34 -3.42 32.84
N VAL A 275 -15.40 -4.32 32.56
CA VAL A 275 -15.41 -5.70 33.08
C VAL A 275 -15.33 -5.72 34.62
N ASN A 276 -14.44 -4.91 35.21
CA ASN A 276 -14.33 -4.81 36.67
C ASN A 276 -15.61 -4.27 37.32
N LEU A 277 -16.31 -3.33 36.68
CA LEU A 277 -17.61 -2.84 37.17
C LEU A 277 -18.71 -3.91 37.10
N ILE A 278 -18.72 -4.75 36.07
CA ILE A 278 -19.65 -5.87 35.95
C ILE A 278 -19.37 -6.90 37.06
N LEU A 279 -18.11 -7.31 37.21
CA LEU A 279 -17.69 -8.25 38.27
C LEU A 279 -18.05 -7.72 39.68
N ALA A 280 -17.79 -6.43 39.94
CA ALA A 280 -18.14 -5.81 41.21
C ALA A 280 -19.65 -5.75 41.48
N ARG A 281 -20.49 -5.63 40.45
CA ARG A 281 -21.95 -5.71 40.59
C ARG A 281 -22.41 -7.13 40.87
N THR A 282 -21.84 -8.12 40.19
CA THR A 282 -22.16 -9.54 40.41
C THR A 282 -21.82 -9.98 41.84
N CYS A 283 -20.65 -9.58 42.36
CA CYS A 283 -20.26 -9.90 43.74
C CYS A 283 -21.12 -9.22 44.82
N ARG A 284 -21.88 -8.16 44.51
CA ARG A 284 -22.75 -7.48 45.49
C ARG A 284 -24.11 -8.16 45.65
N HIS A 285 -24.49 -9.02 44.71
CA HIS A 285 -25.77 -9.73 44.71
C HIS A 285 -25.66 -11.20 45.17
N SER A 286 -24.45 -11.65 45.51
CA SER A 286 -24.17 -12.94 46.16
C SER A 286 -23.94 -12.73 47.65
#